data_AF-A0A924SS87-F1
#
_entry.id   AF-A0A924SS87-F1
#
_cell.length_a   1.000
_cell.length_b   1.000
_cell.length_c   1.000
_cell.angle_alpha   90.00
_cell.angle_beta   90.00
_cell.angle_gamma   90.00
#
_symmetry.space_group_name_H-M   'P 1'
#
loop_
_entity.id
_entity.type
_entity.pdbx_description
1 polymer ?
#
loop_
_entity_poly.entity_id
_entity_poly.type
_entity_poly.pdbx_seq_one_letter_code
_entity_poly.pdbx_strand_id
1 'polypeptide(L)'
;METLITYLTHDHERCDALLRRTQQAVAATRWMQARRAVAAFQYALERHLLIEERIIFPAFETALGHAASPTMMMRSEHMRIRAVTHRLADAVKAGSTQAFVVHAEALLLTLHGHSEKEEGVLYPLIESVLARCCPDVLDIARAFGCWDERERVA
;
A
#
# COMPACT_ATOMS: atom_id res chain seq x y z
N MET A 1 -1.37 -11.21 -19.95
CA MET A 1 -1.15 -12.12 -18.81
C MET A 1 -0.67 -11.24 -17.68
N GLU A 2 -1.41 -11.19 -16.56
CA GLU A 2 -1.04 -10.34 -15.41
C GLU A 2 0.22 -10.92 -14.73
N THR A 3 1.15 -10.04 -14.36
CA THR A 3 2.38 -10.36 -13.63
C THR A 3 2.35 -9.78 -12.22
N LEU A 4 3.33 -10.13 -11.38
CA LEU A 4 3.41 -9.60 -10.02
C LEU A 4 3.55 -8.08 -10.02
N ILE A 5 4.39 -7.56 -10.92
CA ILE A 5 4.59 -6.11 -11.09
C ILE A 5 3.26 -5.45 -11.42
N THR A 6 2.55 -5.92 -12.45
CA THR A 6 1.29 -5.30 -12.87
C THR A 6 0.22 -5.36 -11.77
N TYR A 7 0.20 -6.43 -10.97
CA TYR A 7 -0.72 -6.58 -9.85
C TYR A 7 -0.44 -5.55 -8.74
N LEU A 8 0.83 -5.40 -8.32
CA LEU A 8 1.21 -4.47 -7.27
C LEU A 8 1.08 -3.00 -7.70
N THR A 9 1.44 -2.68 -8.95
CA THR A 9 1.22 -1.34 -9.52
C THR A 9 -0.27 -0.98 -9.57
N HIS A 10 -1.16 -1.92 -9.90
CA HIS A 10 -2.60 -1.67 -9.82
C HIS A 10 -3.09 -1.40 -8.39
N ASP A 11 -2.49 -2.03 -7.37
CA ASP A 11 -2.78 -1.72 -5.97
C ASP A 11 -2.31 -0.30 -5.59
N HIS A 12 -1.16 0.17 -6.09
CA HIS A 12 -0.73 1.57 -5.96
C HIS A 12 -1.74 2.53 -6.59
N GLU A 13 -2.14 2.29 -7.84
CA GLU A 13 -3.13 3.12 -8.54
C GLU A 13 -4.47 3.19 -7.80
N ARG A 14 -4.90 2.07 -7.19
CA ARG A 14 -6.11 2.00 -6.36
C ARG A 14 -5.95 2.84 -5.09
N CYS A 15 -4.82 2.76 -4.40
CA CYS A 15 -4.54 3.57 -3.20
C CYS A 15 -4.56 5.07 -3.55
N ASP A 16 -3.90 5.44 -4.63
CA ASP A 16 -3.85 6.79 -5.17
C ASP A 16 -5.25 7.35 -5.49
N ALA A 17 -6.09 6.57 -6.15
CA ALA A 17 -7.45 6.96 -6.45
C ALA A 17 -8.29 7.21 -5.18
N LEU A 18 -8.11 6.40 -4.14
CA LEU A 18 -8.80 6.54 -2.86
C LEU A 18 -8.29 7.75 -2.05
N LEU A 19 -6.98 8.02 -2.07
CA LEU A 19 -6.41 9.21 -1.47
C LEU A 19 -6.93 10.48 -2.16
N ARG A 20 -6.96 10.50 -3.50
CA ARG A 20 -7.55 11.61 -4.28
C ARG A 20 -9.02 11.85 -3.93
N ARG A 21 -9.83 10.80 -3.78
CA ARG A 21 -11.23 10.93 -3.33
C ARG A 21 -11.33 11.54 -1.94
N THR A 22 -10.42 11.17 -1.04
CA THR A 22 -10.35 11.77 0.31
C THR A 22 -10.04 13.25 0.22
N GLN A 23 -9.03 13.65 -0.56
CA GLN A 23 -8.65 15.05 -0.77
C GLN A 23 -9.81 15.88 -1.34
N GLN A 24 -10.51 15.36 -2.36
CA GLN A 24 -11.68 16.01 -2.96
C GLN A 24 -12.80 16.22 -1.95
N ALA A 25 -13.09 15.21 -1.13
CA ALA A 25 -14.13 15.30 -0.10
C ALA A 25 -13.77 16.30 1.00
N VAL A 26 -12.51 16.35 1.44
CA VAL A 26 -12.03 17.34 2.42
C VAL A 26 -12.09 18.75 1.85
N ALA A 27 -11.61 18.97 0.61
CA ALA A 27 -11.67 20.26 -0.06
C ALA A 27 -13.11 20.78 -0.22
N ALA A 28 -14.07 19.86 -0.45
CA ALA A 28 -15.49 20.18 -0.52
C ALA A 28 -16.18 20.25 0.86
N THR A 29 -15.46 20.13 1.97
CA THR A 29 -15.98 20.08 3.36
C THR A 29 -17.02 18.98 3.60
N ARG A 30 -17.01 17.92 2.79
CA ARG A 30 -17.93 16.77 2.85
C ARG A 30 -17.41 15.72 3.83
N TRP A 31 -17.34 16.06 5.12
CA TRP A 31 -16.66 15.26 6.14
C TRP A 31 -17.13 13.81 6.25
N MET A 32 -18.43 13.54 6.09
CA MET A 32 -18.95 12.17 6.10
C MET A 32 -18.44 11.35 4.89
N GLN A 33 -18.26 11.99 3.74
CA GLN A 33 -17.68 11.34 2.56
C GLN A 33 -16.16 11.17 2.74
N ALA A 34 -15.48 12.19 3.28
CA ALA A 34 -14.06 12.12 3.58
C ALA A 34 -13.72 10.99 4.55
N ARG A 35 -14.53 10.79 5.61
CA ARG A 35 -14.37 9.67 6.56
C ARG A 35 -14.50 8.30 5.90
N ARG A 36 -15.45 8.15 4.96
CA ARG A 36 -15.60 6.90 4.20
C ARG A 36 -14.43 6.69 3.23
N ALA A 37 -14.03 7.73 2.52
CA ALA A 37 -12.92 7.67 1.57
C ALA A 37 -11.59 7.36 2.26
N VAL A 38 -11.29 8.01 3.40
CA VAL A 38 -10.05 7.76 4.14
C VAL A 38 -10.01 6.36 4.72
N ALA A 39 -11.13 5.84 5.25
CA ALA A 39 -11.19 4.47 5.75
C ALA A 39 -10.95 3.45 4.62
N ALA A 40 -11.49 3.69 3.42
CA ALA A 40 -11.24 2.85 2.26
C ALA A 40 -9.77 2.93 1.81
N PHE A 41 -9.16 4.11 1.82
CA PHE A 41 -7.74 4.30 1.55
C PHE A 41 -6.85 3.55 2.56
N GLN A 42 -7.08 3.74 3.86
CA GLN A 42 -6.32 3.05 4.92
C GLN A 42 -6.36 1.54 4.75
N TYR A 43 -7.54 1.01 4.44
CA TYR A 43 -7.73 -0.42 4.20
C TYR A 43 -6.96 -0.91 2.97
N ALA A 44 -7.10 -0.22 1.83
CA ALA A 44 -6.41 -0.62 0.60
C ALA A 44 -4.89 -0.57 0.78
N LEU A 45 -4.38 0.47 1.43
CA LEU A 45 -2.96 0.62 1.73
C LEU A 45 -2.47 -0.47 2.67
N GLU A 46 -3.17 -0.73 3.78
CA GLU A 46 -2.76 -1.78 4.72
C GLU A 46 -2.75 -3.16 4.05
N ARG A 47 -3.75 -3.48 3.23
CA ARG A 47 -3.79 -4.73 2.47
C ARG A 47 -2.57 -4.86 1.56
N HIS A 48 -2.26 -3.82 0.80
CA HIS A 48 -1.09 -3.80 -0.09
C HIS A 48 0.21 -4.06 0.70
N LEU A 49 0.45 -3.31 1.78
CA LEU A 49 1.64 -3.50 2.62
C LEU A 49 1.71 -4.90 3.24
N LEU A 50 0.57 -5.49 3.63
CA LEU A 50 0.50 -6.84 4.18
C LEU A 50 0.80 -7.92 3.13
N ILE A 51 0.33 -7.74 1.89
CA ILE A 51 0.68 -8.64 0.78
C ILE A 51 2.20 -8.68 0.62
N GLU A 52 2.84 -7.51 0.60
CA GLU A 52 4.29 -7.44 0.49
C GLU A 52 4.99 -8.06 1.70
N GLU A 53 4.61 -7.65 2.92
CA GLU A 53 5.29 -8.05 4.14
C GLU A 53 5.13 -9.53 4.48
N ARG A 54 3.98 -10.13 4.13
CA ARG A 54 3.64 -11.51 4.53
C ARG A 54 3.78 -12.53 3.42
N ILE A 55 3.69 -12.11 2.16
CA ILE A 55 3.72 -13.02 1.01
C ILE A 55 4.95 -12.76 0.17
N ILE A 56 5.10 -11.55 -0.35
CA ILE A 56 6.11 -11.27 -1.38
C ILE A 56 7.53 -11.25 -0.80
N PHE A 57 7.77 -10.46 0.25
CA PHE A 57 9.10 -10.35 0.86
C PHE A 57 9.57 -11.68 1.45
N PRO A 58 8.74 -12.48 2.17
CA PRO A 58 9.16 -13.79 2.65
C PRO A 58 9.49 -14.77 1.52
N ALA A 59 8.69 -14.81 0.45
CA ALA A 59 8.98 -15.66 -0.71
C ALA A 59 10.31 -15.26 -1.37
N PHE A 60 10.54 -13.96 -1.53
CA PHE A 60 11.77 -13.42 -2.11
C PHE A 60 13.01 -13.71 -1.25
N GLU A 61 12.95 -13.43 0.06
CA GLU A 61 14.03 -13.69 1.01
C GLU A 61 14.37 -15.20 1.09
N THR A 62 13.34 -16.05 1.05
CA THR A 62 13.52 -17.51 1.01
C THR A 62 14.25 -17.94 -0.26
N ALA A 63 13.88 -17.38 -1.42
CA ALA A 63 14.52 -17.69 -2.69
C ALA A 63 15.99 -17.21 -2.75
N LEU A 64 16.33 -16.13 -2.03
CA LEU A 64 17.72 -15.65 -1.90
C LEU A 64 18.53 -16.42 -0.85
N GLY A 65 17.87 -17.13 0.08
CA GLY A 65 18.53 -17.89 1.16
C GLY A 65 19.03 -17.04 2.33
N HIS A 66 18.68 -15.75 2.39
CA HIS A 66 19.00 -14.86 3.51
C HIS A 66 18.01 -13.71 3.59
N ALA A 67 17.90 -13.08 4.77
CA ALA A 67 17.18 -11.81 4.89
C ALA A 67 17.82 -10.76 3.98
N ALA A 68 17.00 -10.08 3.17
CA ALA A 68 17.48 -9.11 2.20
C ALA A 68 17.45 -7.71 2.80
N SER A 69 18.59 -7.00 2.83
CA SER A 69 18.65 -5.60 3.28
C SER A 69 17.60 -4.68 2.61
N PRO A 70 17.27 -4.84 1.30
CA PRO A 70 16.23 -4.03 0.66
C PRO A 70 14.84 -4.17 1.30
N THR A 71 14.39 -5.39 1.60
CA THR A 71 13.04 -5.62 2.18
C THR A 71 12.94 -5.17 3.64
N MET A 72 14.06 -5.13 4.38
CA MET A 72 14.11 -4.53 5.73
C MET A 72 13.93 -3.00 5.69
N MET A 73 14.53 -2.35 4.69
CA MET A 73 14.35 -0.91 4.47
C MET A 73 12.89 -0.61 4.11
N MET A 74 12.28 -1.41 3.22
CA MET A 74 10.86 -1.24 2.86
C MET A 74 9.94 -1.35 4.08
N ARG A 75 10.09 -2.39 4.91
CA ARG A 75 9.31 -2.52 6.16
C ARG A 75 9.46 -1.30 7.09
N SER A 76 10.64 -0.70 7.15
CA SER A 76 10.86 0.51 7.94
C SER A 76 10.11 1.72 7.36
N GLU A 77 10.01 1.81 6.03
CA GLU A 77 9.20 2.83 5.34
C GLU A 77 7.70 2.58 5.52
N HIS A 78 7.25 1.33 5.48
CA HIS A 78 5.85 0.95 5.73
C HIS A 78 5.38 1.44 7.10
N MET A 79 6.22 1.30 8.13
CA MET A 79 5.92 1.82 9.46
C MET A 79 5.72 3.34 9.48
N ARG A 80 6.51 4.08 8.70
CA ARG A 80 6.35 5.55 8.55
C ARG A 80 5.08 5.88 7.78
N ILE A 81 4.82 5.18 6.67
CA ILE A 81 3.61 5.33 5.85
C ILE A 81 2.34 5.11 6.70
N ARG A 82 2.29 4.03 7.49
CA ARG A 82 1.19 3.75 8.43
C ARG A 82 1.01 4.89 9.44
N ALA A 83 2.11 5.36 10.04
CA ALA A 83 2.07 6.42 11.03
C ALA A 83 1.53 7.75 10.46
N VAL A 84 1.94 8.15 9.25
CA VAL A 84 1.43 9.38 8.61
C VAL A 84 -0.03 9.20 8.19
N THR A 85 -0.37 8.02 7.67
CA THR A 85 -1.74 7.66 7.28
C THR A 85 -2.72 7.74 8.45
N HIS A 86 -2.33 7.30 9.66
CA HIS A 86 -3.13 7.46 10.87
C HIS A 86 -3.39 8.94 11.21
N ARG A 87 -2.36 9.79 11.15
CA ARG A 87 -2.51 11.23 11.42
C ARG A 87 -3.43 11.91 10.40
N LEU A 88 -3.31 11.51 9.13
CA LEU A 88 -4.21 11.97 8.06
C LEU A 88 -5.67 11.59 8.34
N ALA A 89 -5.92 10.36 8.77
CA ALA A 89 -7.26 9.90 9.15
C ALA A 89 -7.80 10.65 10.38
N ASP A 90 -6.96 10.94 11.37
CA ASP A 90 -7.36 11.71 12.55
C ASP A 90 -7.71 13.16 12.21
N ALA A 91 -6.99 13.78 11.26
CA ALA A 91 -7.36 15.11 10.74
C ALA A 91 -8.74 15.10 10.06
N VAL A 92 -9.06 14.06 9.30
CA VAL A 92 -10.40 13.88 8.69
C VAL A 92 -11.47 13.68 9.77
N LYS A 93 -11.19 12.92 10.83
CA LYS A 93 -12.11 12.78 11.97
C LYS A 93 -12.34 14.12 12.68
N ALA A 94 -11.29 14.90 12.88
CA ALA A 94 -11.35 16.21 13.53
C ALA A 94 -12.01 17.31 12.66
N GLY A 95 -12.25 17.05 11.37
CA GLY A 95 -12.76 18.08 10.46
C GLY A 95 -11.76 19.20 10.17
N SER A 96 -10.46 18.91 10.26
CA SER A 96 -9.40 19.89 10.12
C SER A 96 -8.77 19.83 8.72
N THR A 97 -9.18 20.74 7.84
CA THR A 97 -8.58 20.86 6.50
C THR A 97 -7.10 21.17 6.58
N GLN A 98 -6.69 22.07 7.49
CA GLN A 98 -5.29 22.45 7.63
C GLN A 98 -4.41 21.27 8.05
N ALA A 99 -4.82 20.50 9.06
CA ALA A 99 -4.06 19.32 9.48
C ALA A 99 -4.06 18.24 8.40
N PHE A 100 -5.18 18.07 7.69
CA PHE A 100 -5.27 17.12 6.59
C PHE A 100 -4.26 17.43 5.48
N VAL A 101 -4.18 18.70 5.03
CA VAL A 101 -3.26 19.11 3.96
C VAL A 101 -1.81 18.81 4.34
N VAL A 102 -1.38 19.19 5.55
CA VAL A 102 -0.02 18.93 6.04
C VAL A 102 0.31 17.43 6.04
N HIS A 103 -0.60 16.58 6.52
CA HIS A 103 -0.37 15.14 6.55
C HIS A 103 -0.47 14.49 5.15
N ALA A 104 -1.32 15.01 4.27
CA ALA A 104 -1.42 14.54 2.90
C ALA A 104 -0.16 14.83 2.09
N GLU A 105 0.42 16.04 2.22
CA GLU A 105 1.70 16.39 1.57
C GLU A 105 2.84 15.49 2.05
N ALA A 106 2.96 15.29 3.37
CA ALA A 106 3.96 14.39 3.94
C ALA A 106 3.79 12.94 3.46
N LEU A 107 2.54 12.48 3.36
CA LEU A 107 2.24 11.13 2.88
C LEU A 107 2.58 10.96 1.40
N LEU A 108 2.18 11.91 0.54
CA LEU A 108 2.46 11.86 -0.90
C LEU A 108 3.96 11.83 -1.18
N LEU A 109 4.75 12.65 -0.47
CA LEU A 109 6.20 12.62 -0.60
C LEU A 109 6.79 11.26 -0.19
N THR A 110 6.28 10.68 0.91
CA THR A 110 6.74 9.39 1.40
C THR A 110 6.38 8.26 0.43
N LEU A 111 5.12 8.22 -0.04
CA LEU A 111 4.63 7.22 -0.99
C LEU A 111 5.37 7.33 -2.33
N HIS A 112 5.61 8.53 -2.85
CA HIS A 112 6.34 8.69 -4.11
C HIS A 112 7.75 8.08 -4.05
N GLY A 113 8.55 8.46 -3.04
CA GLY A 113 9.91 7.91 -2.89
C GLY A 113 9.93 6.43 -2.50
N HIS A 114 8.83 5.90 -1.98
CA HIS A 114 8.64 4.48 -1.68
C HIS A 114 8.37 3.69 -2.97
N SER A 115 7.35 4.10 -3.74
CA SER A 115 6.97 3.47 -5.00
C SER A 115 8.08 3.55 -6.05
N GLU A 116 8.89 4.61 -6.09
CA GLU A 116 10.06 4.68 -6.99
C GLU A 116 11.08 3.56 -6.74
N LYS A 117 11.32 3.21 -5.47
CA LYS A 117 12.24 2.11 -5.12
C LYS A 117 11.63 0.76 -5.47
N GLU A 118 10.34 0.63 -5.24
CA GLU A 118 9.61 -0.61 -5.50
C GLU A 118 9.53 -0.89 -6.99
N GLU A 119 8.90 -0.01 -7.75
CA GLU A 119 8.66 -0.20 -9.17
C GLU A 119 9.95 -0.10 -9.99
N GLY A 120 10.87 0.80 -9.59
CA GLY A 120 12.11 1.04 -10.32
C GLY A 120 13.22 0.01 -10.05
N VAL A 121 13.22 -0.65 -8.88
CA VAL A 121 14.34 -1.51 -8.46
C VAL A 121 13.87 -2.83 -7.89
N LEU A 122 13.00 -2.82 -6.88
CA LEU A 122 12.71 -3.99 -6.08
C LEU A 122 11.80 -5.00 -6.81
N TYR A 123 10.69 -4.56 -7.40
CA TYR A 123 9.74 -5.43 -8.09
C TYR A 123 10.37 -6.14 -9.31
N PRO A 124 11.16 -5.50 -10.18
CA PRO A 124 11.86 -6.21 -11.26
C PRO A 124 12.80 -7.31 -10.75
N LEU A 125 13.49 -7.06 -9.63
CA LEU A 125 14.36 -8.05 -9.00
C LEU A 125 13.56 -9.22 -8.41
N ILE A 126 12.48 -8.91 -7.68
CA ILE A 126 11.58 -9.91 -7.09
C ILE A 126 11.00 -10.80 -8.17
N GLU A 127 10.47 -10.22 -9.25
CA GLU A 127 9.84 -10.98 -10.33
C GLU A 127 10.85 -11.91 -11.03
N SER A 128 12.05 -11.42 -11.32
CA SER A 128 13.13 -12.23 -11.92
C SER A 128 13.52 -13.44 -11.06
N VAL A 129 13.58 -13.25 -9.73
CA VAL A 129 13.90 -14.33 -8.78
C VAL A 129 12.73 -15.30 -8.62
N LEU A 130 11.51 -14.79 -8.41
CA LEU A 130 10.34 -15.62 -8.10
C LEU A 130 9.79 -16.37 -9.30
N ALA A 131 9.88 -15.82 -10.52
CA ALA A 131 9.45 -16.51 -11.74
C ALA A 131 10.15 -17.87 -11.94
N ARG A 132 11.34 -18.05 -11.33
CA ARG A 132 12.13 -19.28 -11.41
C ARG A 132 11.87 -20.26 -10.27
N CYS A 133 11.44 -19.76 -9.10
CA CYS A 133 11.48 -20.51 -7.85
C CYS A 133 10.09 -20.71 -7.21
N CYS A 134 9.12 -19.85 -7.53
CA CYS A 134 7.80 -19.88 -6.90
C CYS A 134 6.74 -19.25 -7.84
N PRO A 135 6.28 -19.98 -8.87
CA PRO A 135 5.35 -19.43 -9.86
C PRO A 135 3.96 -19.08 -9.28
N ASP A 136 3.57 -19.71 -8.17
CA ASP A 136 2.24 -19.55 -7.58
C ASP A 136 2.10 -18.32 -6.65
N VAL A 137 3.16 -17.54 -6.45
CA VAL A 137 3.16 -16.39 -5.51
C VAL A 137 2.08 -15.37 -5.86
N LEU A 138 1.84 -15.14 -7.15
CA LEU A 138 0.80 -14.22 -7.61
C LEU A 138 -0.60 -14.72 -7.20
N ASP A 139 -0.86 -16.02 -7.30
CA ASP A 139 -2.16 -16.58 -6.92
C ASP A 139 -2.35 -16.56 -5.40
N ILE A 140 -1.30 -16.77 -4.63
CA ILE A 140 -1.33 -16.63 -3.16
C ILE A 140 -1.61 -15.18 -2.77
N ALA A 141 -0.94 -14.20 -3.40
CA ALA A 141 -1.17 -12.78 -3.14
C ALA A 141 -2.63 -12.38 -3.44
N ARG A 142 -3.18 -12.82 -4.57
CA ARG A 142 -4.59 -12.61 -4.93
C ARG A 142 -5.55 -13.24 -3.92
N ALA A 143 -5.29 -14.48 -3.51
CA ALA A 143 -6.13 -15.18 -2.55
C ALA A 143 -6.17 -14.47 -1.19
N PHE A 144 -5.02 -13.99 -0.72
CA PHE A 144 -4.91 -13.17 0.49
C PHE A 144 -5.72 -11.87 0.36
N GLY A 145 -5.56 -11.16 -0.75
CA GLY A 145 -6.28 -9.90 -1.00
C GLY A 145 -7.81 -10.05 -1.07
N CYS A 146 -8.31 -11.16 -1.61
CA CYS A 146 -9.75 -11.46 -1.69
C CYS A 146 -10.35 -11.99 -0.38
N TRP A 147 -9.55 -12.50 0.55
CA TRP A 147 -10.03 -12.99 1.85
C TRP A 147 -10.40 -11.83 2.77
N ASP A 148 -9.53 -10.81 2.85
CA ASP A 148 -9.74 -9.61 3.67
C ASP A 148 -10.98 -8.79 3.20
N GLU A 149 -11.28 -8.79 1.90
CA GLU A 149 -12.48 -8.09 1.37
C GLU A 149 -13.80 -8.80 1.74
N ARG A 150 -13.78 -10.12 1.95
CA ARG A 150 -14.99 -10.94 2.22
C ARG A 150 -15.44 -10.91 3.68
N GLU A 151 -14.51 -10.78 4.64
CA GLU A 151 -14.84 -10.66 6.08
C GLU A 151 -15.54 -9.34 6.44
N ARG A 152 -15.78 -8.44 5.48
CA ARG A 152 -16.49 -7.17 5.67
C ARG A 152 -17.92 -7.12 5.11
N VAL A 153 -18.33 -8.12 4.31
CA VAL A 153 -19.71 -8.20 3.78
C VAL A 153 -20.59 -9.13 4.64
N ALA A 154 -19.99 -9.82 5.61
CA ALA A 154 -20.66 -10.59 6.67
C ALA A 154 -20.77 -9.76 7.96
#